data_AF-A0A7W4YXR2-F1
#
_entry.id   AF-A0A7W4YXR2-F1
#
_cell.length_a   1.000
_cell.length_b   1.000
_cell.length_c   1.000
_cell.angle_alpha   90.00
_cell.angle_beta   90.00
_cell.angle_gamma   90.00
#
_symmetry.space_group_name_H-M   'P 1'
#
loop_
_entity.id
_entity.type
_entity.pdbx_description
1 polymer ?
#
loop_
_entity_poly.entity_id
_entity_poly.type
_entity_poly.pdbx_seq_one_letter_code
_entity_poly.pdbx_strand_id
1 'polypeptide(L)'
;MPKQISTGDRTILGGLSKRGNRYLRTLFVSGAQALLQRPQSWGGHGFGRWLQAAGPRLHRNVLTAALANKLARIAWGVLYRGCGYDAEYATRTA
;
A
#
# COMPACT_ATOMS: atom_id res chain seq x y z
N MET A 1 -17.48 19.85 -18.65
CA MET A 1 -17.88 18.47 -18.97
C MET A 1 -16.66 17.56 -18.82
N PRO A 2 -16.58 16.64 -17.84
CA PRO A 2 -15.39 15.81 -17.68
C PRO A 2 -15.37 14.65 -18.68
N LYS A 3 -14.20 14.47 -19.32
CA LYS A 3 -13.94 13.64 -20.49
C LYS A 3 -13.51 12.23 -20.10
N GLN A 4 -14.26 11.24 -20.54
CA GLN A 4 -13.97 9.81 -20.38
C GLN A 4 -12.71 9.44 -21.18
N ILE A 5 -11.78 8.70 -20.56
CA ILE A 5 -10.69 8.02 -21.28
C ILE A 5 -10.57 6.62 -20.71
N SER A 6 -11.19 5.68 -21.42
CA SER A 6 -10.86 4.25 -21.34
C SER A 6 -9.55 4.05 -22.10
N THR A 7 -8.64 3.24 -21.57
CA THR A 7 -7.61 2.64 -22.42
C THR A 7 -7.38 1.23 -21.93
N GLY A 8 -7.87 0.30 -22.75
CA GLY A 8 -7.83 -1.13 -22.52
C GLY A 8 -6.43 -1.72 -22.53
N ASP A 9 -6.39 -2.90 -21.93
CA ASP A 9 -5.67 -4.06 -22.46
C ASP A 9 -4.15 -4.13 -22.28
N ARG A 10 -3.66 -3.74 -21.11
CA ARG A 10 -2.33 -4.17 -20.62
C ARG A 10 -2.28 -4.16 -19.09
N THR A 11 -2.43 -5.33 -18.48
CA THR A 11 -2.15 -5.53 -17.04
C THR A 11 -0.64 -5.55 -16.83
N ILE A 12 -0.05 -4.35 -16.74
CA ILE A 12 1.31 -4.16 -16.24
C ILE A 12 1.16 -3.73 -14.77
N LEU A 13 1.87 -4.42 -13.86
CA LEU A 13 2.05 -4.01 -12.46
C LEU A 13 2.85 -2.70 -12.40
N GLY A 14 2.24 -1.59 -12.81
CA GLY A 14 2.85 -0.26 -12.75
C GLY A 14 2.80 0.29 -11.32
N GLY A 15 3.95 0.79 -10.83
CA GLY A 15 3.98 1.54 -9.58
C GLY A 15 3.03 2.74 -9.62
N LEU A 16 2.37 3.03 -8.47
CA LEU A 16 1.42 4.14 -8.22
C LEU A 16 1.30 5.11 -9.39
N SER A 17 0.45 4.72 -10.35
CA SER A 17 0.27 5.40 -11.62
C SER A 17 0.03 6.90 -11.42
N LYS A 18 0.65 7.75 -12.25
CA LYS A 18 0.25 9.16 -12.40
C LYS A 18 -1.21 9.28 -12.89
N ARG A 19 -1.82 8.20 -13.41
CA ARG A 19 -3.26 8.05 -13.70
C ARG A 19 -3.94 7.33 -12.53
N GLY A 20 -4.07 8.02 -11.41
CA GLY A 20 -4.76 7.59 -10.20
C GLY A 20 -5.12 8.79 -9.34
N ASN A 21 -6.04 8.65 -8.38
CA ASN A 21 -6.46 9.77 -7.54
C ASN A 21 -5.27 10.27 -6.68
N ARG A 22 -4.81 11.50 -6.96
CA ARG A 22 -3.72 12.17 -6.21
C ARG A 22 -4.00 12.18 -4.72
N TYR A 23 -5.27 12.38 -4.33
CA TYR A 23 -5.69 12.43 -2.94
C TYR A 23 -5.44 11.09 -2.21
N LEU A 24 -5.84 9.97 -2.83
CA LEU A 24 -5.60 8.64 -2.25
C LEU A 24 -4.10 8.35 -2.11
N ARG A 25 -3.30 8.71 -3.12
CA ARG A 25 -1.84 8.58 -3.03
C ARG A 25 -1.28 9.38 -1.86
N THR A 26 -1.73 10.63 -1.67
CA THR A 26 -1.31 11.46 -0.55
C THR A 26 -1.70 10.82 0.78
N LEU A 27 -2.94 10.32 0.92
CA LEU A 27 -3.39 9.64 2.13
C LEU A 27 -2.53 8.41 2.47
N PHE A 28 -2.24 7.56 1.48
CA PHE A 28 -1.39 6.38 1.71
C PHE A 28 0.05 6.76 2.07
N VAL A 29 0.61 7.81 1.46
CA VAL A 29 1.97 8.28 1.77
C VAL A 29 2.02 8.89 3.17
N SER A 30 1.08 9.76 3.54
CA SER A 30 1.02 10.36 4.87
C SER A 30 0.79 9.30 5.96
N GLY A 31 -0.08 8.32 5.71
CA GLY A 31 -0.28 7.17 6.61
C GLY A 31 0.97 6.29 6.74
N ALA A 32 1.66 6.03 5.63
CA ALA A 32 2.93 5.30 5.63
C ALA A 32 4.02 6.06 6.40
N GLN A 33 4.11 7.39 6.27
CA GLN A 33 5.03 8.20 7.05
C GLN A 33 4.73 8.12 8.55
N ALA A 34 3.46 8.20 8.96
CA ALA A 34 3.06 8.06 10.36
C ALA A 34 3.43 6.68 10.94
N LEU A 35 3.27 5.61 10.16
CA LEU A 35 3.70 4.26 10.53
C LEU A 35 5.23 4.15 10.64
N LEU A 36 5.97 4.79 9.74
CA LEU A 36 7.43 4.79 9.79
C LEU A 36 8.01 5.61 10.94
N GLN A 37 7.27 6.62 11.44
CA GLN A 37 7.65 7.36 12.64
C GLN A 37 7.47 6.54 13.93
N ARG A 38 6.68 5.45 13.90
CA ARG A 38 6.43 4.58 15.06
C ARG A 38 6.99 3.16 14.83
N PRO A 39 8.32 2.98 14.92
CA PRO A 39 8.96 1.66 14.74
C PRO A 39 8.50 0.61 15.76
N GLN A 40 8.06 1.04 16.94
CA GLN A 40 7.52 0.17 17.99
C GLN A 40 6.23 -0.54 17.58
N SER A 41 5.44 0.06 16.68
CA SER A 41 4.20 -0.53 16.16
C SER A 41 4.44 -1.56 15.05
N TRP A 42 5.67 -1.70 14.53
CA TRP A 42 5.95 -2.60 13.41
C TRP A 42 5.72 -4.07 13.79
N GLY A 43 6.01 -4.46 15.03
CA GLY A 43 5.84 -5.84 15.50
C GLY A 43 4.40 -6.34 15.50
N GLY A 44 3.40 -5.45 15.57
CA GLY A 44 1.98 -5.82 15.59
C GLY A 44 1.35 -6.01 14.21
N HIS A 45 2.11 -5.80 13.13
CA HIS A 45 1.60 -5.91 11.77
C HIS A 45 2.24 -7.08 11.03
N GLY A 46 1.47 -7.82 10.22
CA GLY A 46 1.98 -8.91 9.38
C GLY A 46 3.06 -8.48 8.38
N PHE A 47 3.24 -7.17 8.15
CA PHE A 47 4.31 -6.60 7.32
C PHE A 47 5.50 -6.03 8.11
N GLY A 48 5.51 -6.16 9.44
CA GLY A 48 6.55 -5.65 10.33
C GLY A 48 7.94 -6.20 10.07
N ARG A 49 8.06 -7.53 9.91
CA ARG A 49 9.33 -8.20 9.59
C ARG A 49 9.94 -7.68 8.29
N TRP A 50 9.11 -7.44 7.28
CA TRP A 50 9.56 -6.84 6.02
C TRP A 50 10.04 -5.40 6.22
N LEU A 51 9.37 -4.61 7.06
CA LEU A 51 9.75 -3.23 7.33
C LEU A 51 11.07 -3.12 8.10
N GLN A 52 11.31 -4.03 9.06
CA GLN A 52 12.59 -4.14 9.78
C GLN A 52 13.75 -4.55 8.85
N ALA A 53 13.50 -5.46 7.90
CA ALA A 53 14.52 -5.88 6.93
C ALA A 53 14.78 -4.83 5.83
N ALA A 54 13.75 -4.08 5.42
CA ALA A 54 13.84 -3.06 4.38
C ALA A 54 14.37 -1.72 4.89
N GLY A 55 14.13 -1.39 6.16
CA GLY A 55 14.59 -0.16 6.82
C GLY A 55 16.08 0.16 6.64
N PRO A 56 17.01 -0.76 6.91
CA PRO A 56 18.44 -0.50 6.75
C PRO A 56 18.92 -0.53 5.29
N ARG A 57 18.13 -1.06 4.37
CA ARG A 57 18.51 -1.25 2.95
C ARG A 57 18.01 -0.15 2.03
N LEU A 58 16.88 0.48 2.37
CA LEU A 58 16.22 1.47 1.52
C LEU A 58 16.22 2.85 2.16
N HIS A 59 16.40 3.87 1.32
CA HIS A 59 16.19 5.25 1.73
C HIS A 59 14.74 5.47 2.19
N ARG A 60 14.56 6.29 3.23
CA ARG A 60 13.27 6.53 3.92
C ARG A 60 12.11 6.87 2.98
N ASN A 61 12.37 7.65 1.94
CA ASN A 61 11.35 8.02 0.95
C ASN A 61 10.91 6.83 0.07
N VAL A 62 11.84 5.94 -0.28
CA VAL A 62 11.56 4.72 -1.02
C VAL A 62 10.77 3.73 -0.15
N LEU A 63 11.17 3.61 1.12
CA LEU A 63 10.46 2.79 2.10
C LEU A 63 9.01 3.26 2.30
N THR A 64 8.81 4.58 2.40
CA THR A 64 7.48 5.20 2.50
C THR A 64 6.62 4.88 1.28
N ALA A 65 7.18 5.05 0.07
CA ALA A 65 6.46 4.77 -1.17
C ALA A 65 6.11 3.27 -1.31
N ALA A 66 7.03 2.38 -0.91
CA ALA A 66 6.81 0.95 -0.94
C ALA A 66 5.74 0.51 0.08
N LEU A 67 5.76 1.07 1.28
CA LEU A 67 4.74 0.83 2.30
C LEU A 67 3.36 1.33 1.84
N ALA A 68 3.29 2.55 1.31
CA ALA A 68 2.07 3.11 0.74
C ALA A 68 1.49 2.21 -0.37
N ASN A 69 2.36 1.68 -1.26
CA ASN A 69 1.92 0.76 -2.31
C ASN A 69 1.42 -0.58 -1.74
N LYS A 70 2.03 -1.07 -0.65
CA LYS A 70 1.56 -2.29 0.02
C LYS A 70 0.17 -2.09 0.65
N LEU A 71 -0.04 -0.96 1.33
CA LEU A 71 -1.34 -0.60 1.91
C LEU A 71 -2.42 -0.41 0.83
N ALA A 72 -2.07 0.24 -0.28
CA ALA A 72 -2.99 0.42 -1.40
C ALA A 72 -3.45 -0.92 -1.99
N ARG A 73 -2.57 -1.92 -2.12
CA ARG A 73 -2.94 -3.27 -2.58
C ARG A 73 -3.85 -4.00 -1.60
N ILE A 74 -3.62 -3.86 -0.29
CA ILE A 74 -4.50 -4.43 0.74
C ILE A 74 -5.88 -3.78 0.66
N ALA A 75 -5.93 -2.44 0.63
CA ALA A 75 -7.19 -1.70 0.51
C ALA A 75 -7.94 -2.06 -0.78
N TRP A 76 -7.24 -2.21 -1.90
CA TRP A 76 -7.83 -2.70 -3.14
C TRP A 76 -8.40 -4.11 -3.00
N GLY A 77 -7.66 -5.04 -2.38
CA GLY A 77 -8.13 -6.41 -2.15
C GLY A 77 -9.39 -6.46 -1.29
N VAL A 78 -9.46 -5.62 -0.25
CA VAL A 78 -10.64 -5.47 0.62
C VAL A 78 -11.81 -4.89 -0.17
N LEU A 79 -11.59 -3.78 -0.89
CA LEU A 79 -12.63 -3.11 -1.68
C LEU A 79 -13.18 -4.00 -2.79
N TYR A 80 -12.29 -4.70 -3.51
CA TYR A 80 -12.66 -5.59 -4.62
C TYR A 80 -13.43 -6.82 -4.13
N ARG A 81 -13.10 -7.34 -2.95
CA ARG A 81 -13.81 -8.50 -2.37
C ARG A 81 -15.09 -8.12 -1.63
N GLY A 82 -15.33 -6.84 -1.34
CA GLY A 82 -16.49 -6.37 -0.57
C GLY A 82 -16.57 -6.93 0.86
N CYS A 83 -15.51 -7.60 1.33
CA CYS A 83 -15.42 -8.21 2.65
C CYS A 83 -14.70 -7.24 3.59
N GLY A 84 -15.11 -7.19 4.87
CA GLY A 84 -14.41 -6.37 5.88
C GLY A 84 -12.91 -6.69 5.95
N TYR A 85 -12.10 -5.72 6.37
CA TYR A 85 -10.67 -5.94 6.57
C TYR A 85 -10.45 -7.02 7.64
N ASP A 86 -10.02 -8.19 7.21
CA ASP A 86 -9.68 -9.30 8.07
C ASP A 86 -8.15 -9.36 8.22
N ALA A 87 -7.67 -9.01 9.42
CA ALA A 87 -6.24 -9.04 9.73
C ALA A 87 -5.66 -10.46 9.66
N GLU A 88 -6.49 -11.50 9.72
CA GLU A 88 -6.10 -12.91 9.67
C GLU A 88 -6.10 -13.51 8.25
N TYR A 89 -6.48 -12.74 7.22
CA TYR A 89 -6.50 -13.27 5.86
C TYR A 89 -5.11 -13.75 5.38
N ALA A 90 -4.03 -13.17 5.92
CA ALA A 90 -2.67 -13.59 5.61
C ALA A 90 -2.22 -14.86 6.37
N THR A 91 -2.83 -15.16 7.52
CA THR A 91 -2.52 -16.36 8.33
C THR A 91 -3.38 -17.55 7.95
N ARG A 92 -4.58 -17.35 7.39
CA ARG A 92 -5.52 -18.45 7.03
C ARG A 92 -5.16 -19.21 5.75
N THR A 93 -4.30 -18.66 4.89
CA THR A 93 -3.84 -19.32 3.66
C THR A 93 -2.46 -19.98 3.79
N ALA A 94 -2.00 -20.23 5.01
CA ALA A 94 -0.75 -20.95 5.30
C ALA A 94 -1.03 -22.37 5.80
#